data_AF-A0A954PVR3-F1
#
_entry.id   AF-A0A954PVR3-F1
#
_cell.length_a   1.000
_cell.length_b   1.000
_cell.length_c   1.000
_cell.angle_alpha   90.00
_cell.angle_beta   90.00
_cell.angle_gamma   90.00
#
_symmetry.space_group_name_H-M   'P 1'
#
loop_
_entity.id
_entity.type
_entity.pdbx_description
1 polymer ?
#
loop_
_entity_poly.entity_id
_entity_poly.type
_entity_poly.pdbx_seq_one_letter_code
_entity_poly.pdbx_strand_id
1 'polypeptide(L)'
;MNSRFSIRNRNRFGFMLLEMLVAFGFLAVAMAIVIKMHQARLEYDRHATDRLRQQLAIENVSQHLASLDYSDVLQSATTIADQAGVRVVIDEFTVNSRNGLHLTLNIDSDGGSLNHHVWRLEPQP
;
A
#
# COMPACT_ATOMS: atom_id res chain seq x y z
N MET A 1 -12.76 44.48 67.96
CA MET A 1 -13.56 44.06 66.77
C MET A 1 -12.57 43.54 65.74
N ASN A 2 -12.44 42.22 65.61
CA ASN A 2 -11.37 41.57 64.85
C ASN A 2 -11.63 41.60 63.34
N SER A 3 -10.78 42.26 62.58
CA SER A 3 -10.70 42.13 61.12
C SER A 3 -9.84 40.91 60.77
N ARG A 4 -10.50 39.81 60.38
CA ARG A 4 -9.85 38.65 59.76
C ARG A 4 -10.22 38.63 58.29
N PHE A 5 -9.54 39.45 57.50
CA PHE A 5 -9.64 39.42 56.04
C PHE A 5 -8.69 38.35 55.46
N SER A 6 -9.31 37.35 54.83
CA SER A 6 -8.91 36.70 53.59
C SER A 6 -7.41 36.40 53.35
N ILE A 7 -6.97 35.20 53.74
CA ILE A 7 -5.73 34.58 53.21
C ILE A 7 -6.04 33.24 52.50
N ARG A 8 -7.30 32.80 52.46
CA ARG A 8 -7.67 31.44 52.01
C ARG A 8 -7.85 31.28 50.49
N ASN A 9 -7.89 32.37 49.71
CA ASN A 9 -8.14 32.32 48.26
C ASN A 9 -6.89 32.28 47.37
N ARG A 10 -5.71 32.70 47.87
CA ARG A 10 -4.50 32.83 47.04
C ARG A 10 -3.88 31.47 46.68
N ASN A 11 -3.92 30.51 47.60
CA ASN A 11 -3.41 29.16 47.36
C ASN A 11 -4.26 28.37 46.35
N ARG A 12 -5.59 28.55 46.35
CA ARG A 12 -6.51 27.86 45.42
C ARG A 12 -6.29 28.28 43.96
N PHE A 13 -5.98 29.55 43.73
CA PHE A 13 -5.68 30.06 42.39
C PHE A 13 -4.38 29.46 41.83
N GLY A 14 -3.34 29.28 42.66
CA GLY A 14 -2.10 28.63 42.24
C GLY A 14 -2.28 27.16 41.87
N PHE A 15 -3.06 26.42 42.66
CA PHE A 15 -3.42 25.03 42.35
C PHE A 15 -4.26 24.93 41.07
N MET A 16 -5.24 25.81 40.87
CA MET A 16 -6.08 25.83 39.65
C MET A 16 -5.27 26.13 38.39
N LEU A 17 -4.29 27.03 38.44
CA LEU A 17 -3.40 27.32 37.31
C LEU A 17 -2.52 26.11 36.95
N LEU A 18 -2.01 25.41 37.96
CA LEU A 18 -1.23 24.19 37.76
C LEU A 18 -2.10 23.07 37.17
N GLU A 19 -3.32 22.88 37.68
CA GLU A 19 -4.30 21.93 37.12
C GLU A 19 -4.65 22.25 35.66
N MET A 20 -4.86 23.52 35.32
CA MET A 20 -5.07 23.95 33.93
C MET A 20 -3.85 23.63 33.07
N LEU A 21 -2.63 23.94 33.51
CA LEU A 21 -1.42 23.64 32.77
C LEU A 21 -1.25 22.14 32.52
N VAL A 22 -1.52 21.32 33.55
CA VAL A 22 -1.52 19.87 33.43
C VAL A 22 -2.58 19.41 32.44
N ALA A 23 -3.81 19.92 32.52
CA ALA A 23 -4.89 19.60 31.60
C ALA A 23 -4.56 20.00 30.15
N PHE A 24 -3.96 21.18 29.93
CA PHE A 24 -3.49 21.60 28.61
C PHE A 24 -2.36 20.73 28.10
N GLY A 25 -1.45 20.28 28.97
CA GLY A 25 -0.40 19.32 28.63
C GLY A 25 -1.00 18.00 28.13
N PHE A 26 -1.95 17.43 28.88
CA PHE A 26 -2.65 16.22 28.46
C PHE A 26 -3.41 16.41 27.14
N LEU A 27 -4.10 17.54 26.97
CA LEU A 27 -4.82 17.86 25.74
C LEU A 27 -3.87 17.96 24.55
N ALA A 28 -2.74 18.63 24.71
CA ALA A 28 -1.73 18.76 23.66
C ALA A 28 -1.16 17.39 23.25
N VAL A 29 -0.87 16.52 24.22
CA VAL A 29 -0.42 15.14 23.95
C VAL A 29 -1.50 14.35 23.22
N ALA A 30 -2.75 14.43 23.66
CA ALA A 30 -3.87 13.75 23.00
C ALA A 30 -4.05 14.22 21.55
N MET A 31 -3.98 15.52 21.30
CA MET A 31 -4.04 16.09 19.95
C MET A 31 -2.87 15.61 19.08
N ALA A 32 -1.66 15.58 19.61
CA ALA A 32 -0.50 15.08 18.89
C ALA A 32 -0.66 13.60 18.51
N ILE A 33 -1.19 12.77 19.40
CA ILE A 33 -1.48 11.36 19.12
C ILE A 33 -2.51 11.24 18.00
N VAL A 34 -3.63 11.99 18.08
CA VAL A 34 -4.67 11.96 17.05
C VAL A 34 -4.13 12.37 15.68
N ILE A 35 -3.31 13.42 15.62
CA ILE A 35 -2.67 13.87 14.37
C ILE A 35 -1.75 12.77 13.82
N LYS A 36 -0.94 12.13 14.66
CA LYS A 36 -0.05 11.04 14.25
C LYS A 36 -0.82 9.82 13.74
N MET A 37 -1.90 9.45 14.40
CA MET A 37 -2.79 8.37 13.93
C MET A 37 -3.41 8.71 12.58
N HIS A 38 -3.85 9.95 12.38
CA HIS A 38 -4.41 10.39 11.11
C HIS A 38 -3.37 10.36 9.98
N GLN A 39 -2.15 10.84 10.24
CA GLN A 39 -1.04 10.76 9.29
C GLN A 39 -0.70 9.32 8.92
N ALA A 40 -0.60 8.43 9.91
CA ALA A 40 -0.34 7.00 9.68
C ALA A 40 -1.43 6.34 8.83
N ARG A 41 -2.69 6.70 9.06
CA ARG A 41 -3.80 6.21 8.24
C ARG A 41 -3.70 6.67 6.79
N LEU A 42 -3.44 7.96 6.55
CA LEU A 42 -3.31 8.48 5.19
C LEU A 42 -2.16 7.80 4.43
N GLU A 43 -1.06 7.53 5.13
CA GLU A 43 0.08 6.82 4.54
C GLU A 43 -0.27 5.37 4.20
N TYR A 44 -0.95 4.67 5.11
CA TYR A 44 -1.47 3.34 4.85
C TYR A 44 -2.41 3.32 3.63
N ASP A 45 -3.35 4.26 3.56
CA ASP A 45 -4.32 4.34 2.45
C ASP A 45 -3.60 4.60 1.11
N ARG A 46 -2.53 5.41 1.11
CA ARG A 46 -1.70 5.63 -0.08
C ARG A 46 -1.00 4.36 -0.54
N HIS A 47 -0.31 3.65 0.36
CA HIS A 47 0.36 2.40 0.02
C HIS A 47 -0.62 1.32 -0.43
N ALA A 48 -1.78 1.21 0.22
CA ALA A 48 -2.83 0.28 -0.19
C ALA A 48 -3.35 0.59 -1.60
N THR A 49 -3.57 1.87 -1.91
CA THR A 49 -4.03 2.32 -3.22
C THR A 49 -2.98 2.07 -4.31
N ASP A 50 -1.72 2.38 -4.03
CA ASP A 50 -0.63 2.11 -4.98
C ASP A 50 -0.49 0.61 -5.25
N ARG A 51 -0.46 -0.21 -4.19
CA ARG A 51 -0.41 -1.67 -4.34
C ARG A 51 -1.58 -2.21 -5.16
N LEU A 52 -2.80 -1.73 -4.93
CA LEU A 52 -3.97 -2.10 -5.72
C LEU A 52 -3.81 -1.71 -7.18
N ARG A 53 -3.29 -0.51 -7.46
CA ARG A 53 -3.02 -0.06 -8.83
C ARG A 53 -2.01 -0.97 -9.53
N GLN A 54 -0.91 -1.34 -8.85
CA GLN A 54 0.07 -2.26 -9.43
C GLN A 54 -0.51 -3.67 -9.65
N GLN A 55 -1.36 -4.14 -8.73
CA GLN A 55 -2.06 -5.42 -8.89
C GLN A 55 -3.01 -5.42 -10.09
N LEU A 56 -3.74 -4.33 -10.31
CA LEU A 56 -4.60 -4.20 -11.49
C LEU A 56 -3.78 -4.12 -12.78
N ALA A 57 -2.62 -3.45 -12.75
CA ALA A 57 -1.73 -3.39 -13.91
C ALA A 57 -1.22 -4.78 -14.32
N ILE A 58 -0.72 -5.57 -13.37
CA ILE A 58 -0.21 -6.93 -13.64
C ILE A 58 -1.32 -7.88 -14.10
N GLU A 59 -2.53 -7.76 -13.54
CA GLU A 59 -3.69 -8.55 -13.94
C GLU A 59 -4.21 -8.18 -15.33
N ASN A 60 -4.23 -6.90 -15.67
CA ASN A 60 -4.59 -6.47 -17.02
C ASN A 60 -3.60 -6.99 -18.06
N VAL A 61 -2.28 -6.95 -17.76
CA VAL A 61 -1.26 -7.54 -18.63
C VAL A 61 -1.49 -9.04 -18.75
N SER A 62 -1.72 -9.76 -17.65
CA SER A 62 -1.93 -11.21 -17.71
C SER A 62 -3.16 -11.59 -18.53
N GLN A 63 -4.28 -10.87 -18.37
CA GLN A 63 -5.49 -11.07 -19.16
C GLN A 63 -5.26 -10.77 -20.64
N HIS A 64 -4.55 -9.67 -20.96
CA HIS A 64 -4.22 -9.33 -22.34
C HIS A 64 -3.37 -10.43 -22.99
N LEU A 65 -2.33 -10.91 -22.30
CA LEU A 65 -1.48 -12.00 -22.80
C LEU A 65 -2.22 -13.34 -22.91
N ALA A 66 -3.21 -13.58 -22.05
CA ALA A 66 -4.07 -14.76 -22.15
C ALA A 66 -5.02 -14.70 -23.36
N SER A 67 -5.42 -13.50 -23.79
CA SER A 67 -6.32 -13.30 -24.93
C SER A 67 -5.65 -13.36 -26.31
N LEU A 68 -4.32 -13.23 -26.36
CA LEU A 68 -3.56 -13.34 -27.61
C LEU A 68 -3.55 -14.78 -28.15
N ASP A 69 -3.25 -14.94 -29.43
CA ASP A 69 -2.94 -16.25 -29.98
C ASP A 69 -1.58 -16.75 -29.49
N TYR A 70 -1.41 -18.07 -29.34
CA TYR A 70 -0.21 -18.66 -28.75
C TYR A 70 1.07 -18.25 -29.49
N SER A 71 1.01 -18.15 -30.83
CA SER A 71 2.12 -17.72 -31.69
C SER A 71 2.60 -16.30 -31.39
N ASP A 72 1.69 -15.43 -30.96
CA ASP A 72 1.92 -13.99 -30.87
C ASP A 72 2.39 -13.57 -29.48
N VAL A 73 2.22 -14.46 -28.49
CA VAL A 73 2.62 -14.22 -27.10
C VAL A 73 4.11 -13.93 -26.99
N LEU A 74 4.96 -14.74 -27.62
CA LEU A 74 6.41 -14.60 -27.48
C LEU A 74 6.90 -13.25 -27.99
N GLN A 75 6.32 -12.77 -29.11
CA GLN A 75 6.69 -11.51 -29.73
C GLN A 75 6.10 -10.30 -28.99
N SER A 76 4.88 -10.43 -28.47
CA SER A 76 4.13 -9.29 -27.93
C SER A 76 4.31 -9.10 -26.43
N ALA A 77 4.71 -10.16 -25.70
CA ALA A 77 4.73 -10.15 -24.24
C ALA A 77 5.61 -9.06 -23.64
N THR A 78 6.82 -8.89 -24.16
CA THR A 78 7.75 -7.84 -23.68
C THR A 78 7.20 -6.44 -23.94
N THR A 79 6.64 -6.21 -25.13
CA THR A 79 6.08 -4.90 -25.50
C THR A 79 4.87 -4.54 -24.64
N ILE A 80 3.95 -5.48 -24.42
CA ILE A 80 2.75 -5.25 -23.59
C ILE A 80 3.14 -5.03 -22.13
N ALA A 81 4.09 -5.82 -21.62
CA ALA A 81 4.57 -5.69 -20.24
C ALA A 81 5.26 -4.33 -20.02
N ASP A 82 6.15 -3.92 -20.92
CA ASP A 82 6.88 -2.65 -20.84
C ASP A 82 5.94 -1.43 -20.85
N GLN A 83 4.88 -1.45 -21.67
CA GLN A 83 3.87 -0.38 -21.70
C GLN A 83 3.14 -0.20 -20.36
N ALA A 84 3.02 -1.27 -19.58
CA ALA A 84 2.39 -1.25 -18.26
C ALA A 84 3.39 -1.09 -17.11
N GLY A 85 4.69 -0.97 -17.39
CA GLY A 85 5.74 -0.97 -16.37
C GLY A 85 5.90 -2.32 -15.64
N VAL A 86 5.45 -3.40 -16.27
CA VAL A 86 5.57 -4.78 -15.77
C VAL A 86 6.78 -5.43 -16.40
N ARG A 87 7.60 -6.12 -15.61
CA ARG A 87 8.68 -6.98 -16.14
C ARG A 87 8.11 -8.34 -16.47
N VAL A 88 8.55 -8.94 -17.58
CA VAL A 88 8.16 -10.30 -17.97
C VAL A 88 9.40 -11.15 -18.19
N VAL A 89 9.37 -12.36 -17.64
CA VAL A 89 10.32 -13.45 -17.95
C VAL A 89 9.52 -14.55 -18.62
N ILE A 90 10.03 -15.08 -19.74
CA ILE A 90 9.36 -16.11 -20.53
C ILE A 90 10.25 -17.34 -20.54
N ASP A 91 9.72 -18.45 -20.03
CA ASP A 91 10.36 -19.75 -20.01
C ASP A 91 9.58 -20.72 -20.90
N GLU A 92 10.23 -21.25 -21.92
CA GLU A 92 9.64 -22.27 -22.79
C GLU A 92 9.81 -23.66 -22.16
N PHE A 93 8.77 -24.49 -22.24
CA PHE A 93 8.82 -25.86 -21.73
C PHE A 93 8.11 -26.84 -22.67
N THR A 94 8.41 -28.13 -22.53
CA THR A 94 7.74 -29.20 -23.29
C THR A 94 7.13 -30.22 -22.33
N VAL A 95 5.84 -30.51 -22.48
CA VAL A 95 5.11 -31.53 -21.72
C VAL A 95 4.31 -32.41 -22.66
N ASN A 96 4.50 -33.73 -22.58
CA ASN A 96 3.78 -34.72 -23.41
C ASN A 96 3.87 -34.42 -24.92
N SER A 97 5.07 -34.07 -25.40
CA SER A 97 5.34 -33.68 -26.79
C SER A 97 4.61 -32.41 -27.26
N ARG A 98 4.19 -31.54 -26.35
CA ARG A 98 3.63 -30.22 -26.65
C ARG A 98 4.49 -29.13 -26.06
N ASN A 99 4.66 -28.05 -26.81
CA ASN A 99 5.34 -26.88 -26.30
C ASN A 99 4.38 -26.05 -25.44
N GLY A 100 4.96 -25.34 -24.48
CA GLY A 100 4.27 -24.42 -23.61
C GLY A 100 5.16 -23.24 -23.24
N LEU A 101 4.50 -22.19 -22.78
CA LEU A 101 5.12 -20.96 -22.30
C LEU A 101 4.72 -20.75 -20.84
N HIS A 102 5.72 -20.50 -20.00
CA HIS A 102 5.55 -19.99 -18.65
C HIS A 102 6.00 -18.53 -18.63
N LEU A 103 5.06 -17.63 -18.42
CA LEU A 103 5.34 -16.21 -18.29
C LEU A 103 5.28 -15.85 -16.81
N THR A 104 6.38 -15.31 -16.30
CA THR A 104 6.45 -14.72 -14.96
C THR A 104 6.43 -13.20 -15.11
N LEU A 105 5.29 -12.62 -14.76
CA LEU A 105 5.09 -11.18 -14.69
C LEU A 105 5.48 -10.68 -13.31
N ASN A 106 6.15 -9.55 -13.26
CA ASN A 106 6.66 -8.96 -12.03
C ASN A 106 6.49 -7.44 -12.04
N ILE A 107 5.99 -6.88 -10.94
CA ILE A 107 5.96 -5.43 -10.73
C ILE A 107 6.34 -5.09 -9.30
N ASP A 108 7.19 -4.08 -9.12
CA ASP A 108 7.62 -3.64 -7.80
C ASP A 108 6.59 -2.66 -7.22
N SER A 109 6.18 -2.90 -5.96
CA SER A 109 5.32 -2.00 -5.19
C SER A 109 6.00 -1.61 -3.87
N ASP A 110 5.56 -0.53 -3.23
CA ASP A 110 6.07 -0.08 -1.92
C ASP A 110 5.94 -1.15 -0.82
N GLY A 111 5.08 -2.15 -1.00
CA GLY A 111 4.89 -3.29 -0.09
C GLY A 111 5.62 -4.57 -0.51
N GLY A 112 6.53 -4.49 -1.49
CA GLY A 112 7.24 -5.63 -2.06
C GLY A 112 6.79 -6.00 -3.47
N SER A 113 7.54 -6.91 -4.09
CA SER A 113 7.32 -7.31 -5.48
C SER A 113 6.06 -8.18 -5.62
N LEU A 114 5.23 -7.86 -6.61
CA LEU A 114 4.07 -8.64 -7.01
C LEU A 114 4.45 -9.53 -8.18
N ASN A 115 4.16 -10.83 -8.06
CA ASN A 115 4.41 -11.83 -9.10
C ASN A 115 3.10 -12.42 -9.59
N HIS A 116 2.98 -12.61 -10.90
CA HIS A 116 1.86 -13.32 -11.51
C HIS A 116 2.38 -14.30 -12.56
N HIS A 117 1.91 -15.54 -12.51
CA HIS A 117 2.34 -16.58 -13.44
C HIS A 117 1.23 -16.90 -14.43
N VAL A 118 1.57 -16.87 -15.72
CA VAL A 118 0.68 -17.28 -16.81
C VAL A 118 1.27 -18.50 -17.48
N TRP A 119 0.47 -19.56 -17.58
CA TRP A 119 0.85 -20.80 -18.23
C TRP A 119 0.02 -20.97 -19.50
N ARG A 120 0.70 -21.21 -20.62
CA ARG A 120 0.03 -21.49 -21.89
C ARG A 120 0.61 -22.72 -22.53
N LEU A 121 -0.25 -23.55 -23.09
CA LEU A 121 0.13 -24.70 -23.89
C LEU A 121 -0.22 -24.41 -25.35
N GLU A 122 0.60 -24.92 -26.25
CA GLU A 122 0.31 -24.88 -27.68
C GLU A 122 -1.05 -25.57 -27.95
N PRO A 123 -1.99 -24.91 -28.64
CA PRO A 123 -3.30 -25.48 -28.91
C PRO A 123 -3.20 -26.72 -29.79
N GLN A 124 -4.10 -27.68 -29.59
CA GLN A 124 -4.18 -28.86 -30.44
C GLN A 124 -4.75 -28.48 -31.82
N PRO A 125 -4.21 -29.07 -32.91
CA PRO A 125 -4.82 -28.94 -34.23
C PRO A 125 -6.22 -29.55 -34.31
#